data_AF-A0A1G3FFY8-F1
#
_entry.id   AF-A0A1G3FFY8-F1
#
_cell.length_a   1.000
_cell.length_b   1.000
_cell.length_c   1.000
_cell.angle_alpha   90.00
_cell.angle_beta   90.00
_cell.angle_gamma   90.00
#
_symmetry.space_group_name_H-M   'P 1'
#
loop_
_entity.id
_entity.type
_entity.pdbx_description
1 polymer ?
#
loop_
_entity_poly.entity_id
_entity_poly.type
_entity_poly.pdbx_seq_one_letter_code
_entity_poly.pdbx_strand_id
1 'polypeptide(L)'
;MTGAELAAIRKAAGLSQIELAHRVGIGRHTVSYWENRPRVIRHAWAVQRMAEVLPLPDFFTPVCARTGWGVIADLDCNARLAAEIAAWRARHDARQARKRQTCGAKTRKGTPCRSLSEPGKRRCKFHGGKSTGAKTPEGRERIAQAQRRRWAAWRKAKDDAAK
;
A
#
# COMPACT_ATOMS: atom_id res chain seq x y z
N MET A 1 19.04 24.32 -1.93
CA MET A 1 20.21 25.15 -2.23
C MET A 1 19.81 26.41 -2.98
N THR A 2 20.54 27.49 -2.76
CA THR A 2 20.45 28.75 -3.51
C THR A 2 21.29 28.68 -4.78
N GLY A 3 21.09 29.61 -5.71
CA GLY A 3 21.93 29.72 -6.92
C GLY A 3 23.38 30.09 -6.59
N ALA A 4 23.58 30.91 -5.56
CA ALA A 4 24.91 31.27 -5.07
C ALA A 4 25.67 30.05 -4.53
N GLU A 5 24.99 29.13 -3.83
CA GLU A 5 25.56 27.86 -3.39
C GLU A 5 25.94 26.96 -4.58
N LEU A 6 25.11 26.91 -5.63
CA LEU A 6 25.43 26.18 -6.86
C LEU A 6 26.69 26.75 -7.54
N ALA A 7 26.80 28.08 -7.61
CA ALA A 7 27.97 28.75 -8.15
C ALA A 7 29.23 28.47 -7.32
N ALA A 8 29.10 28.43 -5.99
CA ALA A 8 30.19 28.09 -5.08
C ALA A 8 30.66 26.64 -5.31
N ILE A 9 29.74 25.68 -5.46
CA ILE A 9 30.08 24.28 -5.74
C ILE A 9 30.79 24.15 -7.10
N ARG A 10 30.30 24.84 -8.14
CA ARG A 10 30.97 24.86 -9.45
C ARG A 10 32.40 25.39 -9.36
N LYS A 11 32.58 26.52 -8.66
CA LYS A 11 33.91 27.12 -8.45
C LYS A 11 34.83 26.21 -7.65
N ALA A 12 34.31 25.54 -6.62
CA ALA A 12 35.06 24.55 -5.84
C ALA A 12 35.49 23.35 -6.70
N ALA A 13 34.69 22.96 -7.70
CA ALA A 13 35.05 21.96 -8.70
C ALA A 13 36.03 22.47 -9.78
N GLY A 14 36.46 23.73 -9.72
CA GLY A 14 37.40 24.33 -10.66
C GLY A 14 36.82 24.62 -12.06
N LEU A 15 35.50 24.60 -12.22
CA LEU A 15 34.85 24.75 -13.52
C LEU A 15 34.39 26.19 -13.77
N SER A 16 34.61 26.70 -14.99
CA SER A 16 33.93 27.91 -15.45
C SER A 16 32.46 27.60 -15.82
N GLN A 17 31.60 28.62 -15.94
CA GLN A 17 30.21 28.41 -16.38
C GLN A 17 30.15 27.79 -17.78
N ILE A 18 31.06 28.21 -18.66
CA ILE A 18 31.17 27.71 -20.04
C ILE A 18 31.63 26.25 -20.03
N GLU A 19 32.67 25.94 -19.25
CA GLU A 19 33.23 24.59 -19.14
C GLU A 19 32.19 23.57 -18.61
N LEU A 20 31.48 23.94 -17.55
CA LEU A 20 30.39 23.11 -17.02
C LEU A 20 29.31 22.91 -18.09
N ALA A 21 28.92 23.98 -18.78
CA ALA A 21 27.87 23.93 -19.80
C ALA A 21 28.23 22.98 -20.95
N HIS A 22 29.47 23.05 -21.45
CA HIS A 22 29.96 22.13 -22.48
C HIS A 22 30.00 20.68 -22.01
N ARG A 23 30.48 20.41 -20.80
CA ARG A 23 30.59 19.03 -20.26
C ARG A 23 29.26 18.32 -20.13
N VAL A 24 28.19 19.05 -19.83
CA VAL A 24 26.85 18.48 -19.61
C VAL A 24 25.88 18.74 -20.77
N GLY A 25 26.36 19.37 -21.86
CA GLY A 25 25.57 19.62 -23.07
C GLY A 25 24.45 20.65 -22.90
N ILE A 26 24.64 21.68 -22.06
CA ILE A 26 23.68 22.78 -21.86
C ILE A 26 24.28 24.12 -22.29
N GLY A 27 23.46 25.18 -22.40
CA GLY A 27 23.95 26.52 -22.70
C GLY A 27 24.54 27.23 -21.48
N ARG A 28 25.60 28.04 -21.67
CA ARG A 28 26.21 28.83 -20.56
C ARG A 28 25.22 29.75 -19.84
N HIS A 29 24.23 30.27 -20.57
CA HIS A 29 23.20 31.15 -20.03
C HIS A 29 22.23 30.38 -19.12
N THR A 30 22.06 29.08 -19.35
CA THR A 30 21.29 28.19 -18.46
C THR A 30 22.00 28.04 -17.13
N VAL A 31 23.33 27.83 -17.12
CA VAL A 31 24.13 27.79 -15.89
C VAL A 31 24.00 29.11 -15.13
N SER A 32 24.25 30.24 -15.79
CA SER A 32 24.12 31.57 -15.18
C SER A 32 22.72 31.84 -14.63
N TYR A 33 21.68 31.44 -15.37
CA TYR A 33 20.29 31.59 -14.91
C TYR A 33 20.05 30.83 -13.60
N TRP A 34 20.50 29.59 -13.49
CA TRP A 34 20.33 28.80 -12.26
C TRP A 34 21.20 29.32 -11.10
N GLU A 35 22.39 29.83 -11.38
CA GLU A 35 23.26 30.45 -10.36
C GLU A 35 22.69 31.76 -9.79
N ASN A 36 21.82 32.46 -10.52
CA ASN A 36 21.20 33.69 -10.05
C ASN A 36 19.81 33.48 -9.41
N ARG A 37 19.31 32.24 -9.35
CA ARG A 37 18.00 31.96 -8.74
C ARG A 37 18.12 31.96 -7.20
N PRO A 38 17.21 32.64 -6.48
CA PRO A 38 17.19 32.61 -5.01
C PRO A 38 16.96 31.19 -4.48
N ARG A 39 16.23 30.36 -5.23
CA ARG A 39 16.02 28.95 -4.95
C ARG A 39 16.18 28.13 -6.23
N VAL A 40 17.13 27.21 -6.24
CA VAL A 40 17.36 26.31 -7.38
C VAL A 40 16.41 25.12 -7.32
N ILE A 41 15.72 24.86 -8.43
CA ILE A 41 14.85 23.69 -8.57
C ILE A 41 15.71 22.51 -9.02
N ARG A 42 16.05 21.61 -8.08
CA ARG A 42 17.01 20.52 -8.31
C ARG A 42 16.53 19.44 -9.30
N HIS A 43 15.22 19.25 -9.46
CA HIS A 43 14.63 18.33 -10.45
C HIS A 43 14.47 18.98 -11.83
N ALA A 44 14.82 20.25 -11.99
CA ALA A 44 14.84 20.85 -13.31
C ALA A 44 15.91 20.13 -14.15
N TRP A 45 15.55 19.78 -15.38
CA TRP A 45 16.39 19.01 -16.29
C TRP A 45 17.85 19.52 -16.36
N ALA A 46 18.04 20.84 -16.46
CA ALA A 46 19.37 21.44 -16.53
C ALA A 46 20.19 21.27 -15.23
N VAL A 47 19.54 21.30 -14.06
CA VAL A 47 20.23 21.12 -12.77
C VAL A 47 20.58 19.65 -12.55
N GLN A 48 19.75 18.72 -13.03
CA GLN A 48 20.08 17.29 -13.05
C GLN A 48 21.30 17.00 -13.93
N ARG A 49 21.39 17.64 -15.11
CA ARG A 49 22.57 17.57 -15.97
C ARG A 49 23.83 18.10 -15.27
N MET A 50 23.75 19.26 -14.60
CA MET A 50 24.88 19.78 -13.82
C MET A 50 25.30 18.85 -12.67
N ALA A 51 24.37 18.09 -12.08
CA ALA A 51 24.63 17.15 -10.99
C ALA A 51 25.45 15.92 -11.41
N GLU A 52 25.58 15.64 -12.71
CA GLU A 52 26.43 14.54 -13.21
C GLU A 52 27.92 14.87 -13.05
N VAL A 53 28.27 16.15 -13.00
CA VAL A 53 29.66 16.63 -12.98
C VAL A 53 29.99 17.33 -11.67
N LEU A 54 29.00 17.93 -10.99
CA LEU A 54 29.18 18.61 -9.73
C LEU A 54 28.75 17.72 -8.54
N PRO A 55 29.51 17.70 -7.43
CA PRO A 55 29.12 17.01 -6.20
C PRO A 55 28.02 17.80 -5.48
N LEU A 56 26.82 17.84 -6.08
CA LEU A 56 25.68 18.50 -5.47
C LEU A 56 25.17 17.63 -4.32
N PRO A 57 25.05 18.15 -3.08
CA PRO A 57 24.63 17.35 -1.92
C PRO A 57 23.30 16.65 -2.18
N ASP A 58 23.24 15.33 -2.01
CA ASP A 58 21.99 14.57 -2.14
C ASP A 58 20.99 15.04 -1.09
N PHE A 59 19.95 15.73 -1.54
CA PHE A 59 18.77 15.93 -0.73
C PHE A 59 17.75 14.94 -1.24
N PHE A 60 17.58 13.85 -0.48
CA PHE A 60 16.34 13.08 -0.53
C PHE A 60 15.23 14.11 -0.41
N THR A 61 14.52 14.40 -1.51
CA THR A 61 13.23 15.07 -1.37
C THR A 61 12.41 14.06 -0.60
N PRO A 62 12.06 14.30 0.68
CA PRO A 62 10.95 13.55 1.21
C PRO A 62 9.82 13.83 0.23
N VAL A 63 9.08 12.81 -0.16
CA VAL A 63 7.86 13.00 -0.93
C VAL A 63 6.89 13.74 0.00
N CYS A 64 7.10 15.05 0.17
CA CYS A 64 6.20 15.93 0.89
C CYS A 64 5.03 16.13 -0.05
N ALA A 65 3.96 15.37 0.18
CA ALA A 65 2.69 15.54 -0.49
C ALA A 65 2.34 17.04 -0.56
N ARG A 66 2.17 17.53 -1.79
CA ARG A 66 1.82 18.91 -2.09
C ARG A 66 0.39 19.18 -1.59
N THR A 67 0.25 19.77 -0.40
CA THR A 67 -0.96 20.51 0.00
C THR A 67 -0.59 21.99 0.05
N GLY A 68 -1.31 22.82 -0.71
CA GLY A 68 -0.89 24.15 -1.18
C GLY A 68 -0.78 25.28 -0.15
N TRP A 69 -0.45 25.02 1.12
CA TRP A 69 -0.26 26.06 2.13
C TRP A 69 0.85 25.69 3.11
N GLY A 70 1.96 26.42 3.05
CA GLY A 70 2.94 26.55 4.13
C GLY A 70 3.85 25.35 4.38
N VAL A 71 5.13 25.62 4.62
CA VAL A 71 6.10 24.63 5.09
C VAL A 71 5.86 24.46 6.60
N ILE A 72 5.28 23.33 7.01
CA ILE A 72 5.34 22.93 8.42
C ILE A 72 6.71 22.26 8.60
N ALA A 73 7.62 22.97 9.26
CA ALA A 73 8.81 22.36 9.82
C ALA A 73 8.39 21.44 10.98
N ASP A 74 8.67 20.15 10.79
CA ASP A 74 8.96 19.13 11.81
C ASP A 74 8.01 18.96 13.01
N LEU A 75 7.00 18.10 12.81
CA LEU A 75 6.82 16.91 13.64
C LEU A 75 6.46 15.72 12.73
N ASP A 76 7.51 14.96 12.41
CA ASP A 76 7.55 13.61 11.86
C ASP A 76 6.70 13.32 10.60
N CYS A 77 7.22 13.76 9.45
CA CYS A 77 6.69 13.37 8.14
C CYS A 77 6.65 11.83 7.96
N ASN A 78 7.51 11.07 8.66
CA ASN A 78 7.50 9.60 8.62
C ASN A 78 6.33 9.04 9.43
N ALA A 79 6.04 9.57 10.63
CA ALA A 79 4.85 9.18 11.39
C ALA A 79 3.56 9.49 10.65
N ARG A 80 3.46 10.68 10.01
CA ARG A 80 2.27 11.03 9.21
C ARG A 80 2.10 10.08 8.02
N LEU A 81 3.17 9.80 7.28
CA LEU A 81 3.15 8.83 6.18
C LEU A 81 2.82 7.41 6.67
N ALA A 82 3.39 6.99 7.80
CA ALA A 82 3.09 5.70 8.41
C ALA A 82 1.62 5.57 8.80
N ALA A 83 1.02 6.62 9.38
CA ALA A 83 -0.39 6.68 9.69
C ALA A 83 -1.28 6.63 8.44
N GLU A 84 -0.90 7.34 7.37
CA GLU A 84 -1.61 7.30 6.08
C GLU A 84 -1.55 5.91 5.44
N ILE A 85 -0.38 5.27 5.44
CA ILE A 85 -0.20 3.89 4.95
C ILE A 85 -1.04 2.93 5.78
N ALA A 86 -1.03 3.06 7.12
CA ALA A 86 -1.83 2.23 8.00
C ALA A 86 -3.34 2.39 7.73
N ALA A 87 -3.82 3.63 7.55
CA ALA A 87 -5.20 3.92 7.20
C ALA A 87 -5.58 3.38 5.81
N TRP A 88 -4.67 3.45 4.83
CA TRP A 88 -4.88 2.83 3.52
C TRP A 88 -4.96 1.31 3.62
N ARG A 89 -4.04 0.66 4.34
CA ARG A 89 -4.06 -0.79 4.60
C ARG A 89 -5.35 -1.20 5.29
N ALA A 90 -5.75 -0.51 6.35
CA ALA A 90 -7.02 -0.80 7.05
C ALA A 90 -8.24 -0.71 6.13
N ARG A 91 -8.30 0.30 5.25
CA ARG A 91 -9.36 0.42 4.22
C ARG A 91 -9.30 -0.71 3.19
N HIS A 92 -8.11 -1.07 2.74
CA HIS A 92 -7.91 -2.19 1.82
C HIS A 92 -8.36 -3.51 2.45
N ASP A 93 -7.94 -3.78 3.69
CA ASP A 93 -8.26 -5.00 4.42
C ASP A 93 -9.75 -5.07 4.75
N ALA A 94 -10.39 -3.97 5.12
CA ALA A 94 -11.84 -3.91 5.29
C ALA A 94 -12.58 -4.20 3.98
N ARG A 95 -12.06 -3.73 2.84
CA ARG A 95 -12.62 -4.04 1.51
C ARG A 95 -12.42 -5.51 1.16
N GLN A 96 -11.24 -6.07 1.39
CA GLN A 96 -10.95 -7.49 1.14
C GLN A 96 -11.80 -8.39 2.05
N ALA A 97 -11.93 -8.06 3.33
CA ALA A 97 -12.78 -8.79 4.26
C ALA A 97 -14.23 -8.85 3.77
N ARG A 98 -14.76 -7.77 3.18
CA ARG A 98 -16.13 -7.72 2.63
C ARG A 98 -16.26 -8.28 1.20
N LYS A 99 -15.16 -8.66 0.54
CA LYS A 99 -15.16 -9.18 -0.83
C LYS A 99 -15.93 -10.49 -0.90
N ARG A 100 -16.93 -10.51 -1.77
CA ARG A 100 -17.77 -11.71 -2.01
C ARG A 100 -17.00 -12.69 -2.88
N GLN A 101 -17.17 -13.97 -2.58
CA GLN A 101 -16.56 -15.10 -3.29
C GLN A 101 -17.64 -16.11 -3.68
N THR A 102 -17.36 -17.03 -4.61
CA THR A 102 -18.32 -18.06 -5.01
C THR A 102 -18.61 -19.03 -3.86
N CYS A 103 -19.87 -19.33 -3.60
CA CYS A 103 -20.28 -20.12 -2.43
C CYS A 103 -19.75 -21.55 -2.42
N GLY A 104 -19.75 -22.25 -3.57
CA GLY A 104 -19.20 -23.60 -3.73
C GLY A 104 -19.90 -24.71 -2.92
N ALA A 105 -21.00 -24.44 -2.22
CA ALA A 105 -21.75 -25.48 -1.49
C ALA A 105 -22.44 -26.46 -2.46
N LYS A 106 -22.52 -27.75 -2.10
CA LYS A 106 -23.22 -28.75 -2.91
C LYS A 106 -24.72 -28.44 -2.93
N THR A 107 -25.26 -28.20 -4.11
CA THR A 107 -26.69 -27.98 -4.31
C THR A 107 -27.48 -29.29 -4.28
N ARG A 108 -28.81 -29.23 -4.24
CA ARG A 108 -29.69 -30.41 -4.33
C ARG A 108 -29.48 -31.22 -5.61
N LYS A 109 -29.04 -30.58 -6.70
CA LYS A 109 -28.69 -31.21 -7.99
C LYS A 109 -27.29 -31.84 -7.99
N GLY A 110 -26.55 -31.79 -6.88
CA GLY A 110 -25.20 -32.34 -6.75
C GLY A 110 -24.07 -31.43 -7.27
N THR A 111 -24.39 -30.34 -7.97
CA THR A 111 -23.41 -29.40 -8.52
C THR A 111 -23.01 -28.29 -7.51
N PRO A 112 -21.83 -27.66 -7.65
CA PRO A 112 -21.41 -26.58 -6.75
C PRO A 112 -22.22 -25.30 -6.96
N CYS A 113 -22.58 -24.62 -5.87
CA CYS A 113 -23.33 -23.38 -5.90
C CYS A 113 -22.52 -22.24 -6.51
N ARG A 114 -23.05 -21.66 -7.60
CA ARG A 114 -22.46 -20.54 -8.32
C ARG A 114 -22.81 -19.16 -7.74
N SER A 115 -23.72 -19.07 -6.78
CA SER A 115 -24.10 -17.80 -6.16
C SER A 115 -22.94 -17.20 -5.36
N LEU A 116 -22.88 -15.87 -5.32
CA LEU A 116 -21.92 -15.14 -4.48
C LEU A 116 -22.25 -15.27 -2.99
N SER A 117 -21.21 -15.28 -2.17
CA SER A 117 -21.31 -15.27 -0.73
C SER A 117 -21.86 -13.96 -0.19
N GLU A 118 -22.38 -13.98 1.04
CA GLU A 118 -22.64 -12.74 1.76
C GLU A 118 -21.32 -12.01 2.05
N PRO A 119 -21.29 -10.66 2.09
CA PRO A 119 -20.08 -9.90 2.43
C PRO A 119 -19.48 -10.40 3.75
N GLY A 120 -18.16 -10.62 3.80
CA GLY A 120 -17.51 -11.12 5.02
C GLY A 120 -17.63 -12.62 5.25
N LYS A 121 -18.32 -13.36 4.37
CA LYS A 121 -18.61 -14.78 4.58
C LYS A 121 -18.22 -15.63 3.39
N ARG A 122 -18.12 -16.95 3.63
CA ARG A 122 -17.75 -17.95 2.63
C ARG A 122 -18.94 -18.52 1.84
N ARG A 123 -20.17 -18.37 2.33
CA ARG A 123 -21.37 -18.99 1.73
C ARG A 123 -22.45 -17.96 1.42
N CYS A 124 -23.32 -18.28 0.46
CA CYS A 124 -24.44 -17.42 0.04
C CYS A 124 -25.64 -17.54 0.99
N LYS A 125 -26.64 -16.65 0.84
CA LYS A 125 -27.89 -16.68 1.64
C LYS A 125 -28.56 -18.06 1.76
N PHE A 126 -28.54 -18.86 0.70
CA PHE A 126 -29.21 -20.17 0.65
C PHE A 126 -28.44 -21.29 1.37
N HIS A 127 -27.12 -21.16 1.47
CA HIS A 127 -26.25 -22.18 2.05
C HIS A 127 -25.63 -21.71 3.37
N GLY A 128 -26.41 -20.97 4.18
CA GLY A 128 -26.00 -20.55 5.52
C GLY A 128 -25.25 -19.22 5.60
N GLY A 129 -25.06 -18.48 4.50
CA GLY A 129 -24.46 -17.15 4.53
C GLY A 129 -25.19 -16.16 5.44
N LYS A 130 -26.51 -16.24 5.56
CA LYS A 130 -27.27 -15.41 6.51
C LYS A 130 -27.29 -15.96 7.95
N SER A 131 -26.87 -17.21 8.15
CA SER A 131 -26.79 -17.78 9.50
C SER A 131 -25.68 -17.11 10.30
N THR A 132 -25.96 -16.81 11.57
CA THR A 132 -25.03 -16.20 12.52
C THR A 132 -24.36 -17.22 13.44
N GLY A 133 -24.83 -18.48 13.42
CA GLY A 133 -24.36 -19.54 14.31
C GLY A 133 -24.83 -19.37 15.77
N ALA A 134 -24.50 -20.32 16.63
CA ALA A 134 -24.77 -20.21 18.06
C ALA A 134 -23.84 -19.18 18.70
N LYS A 135 -24.44 -18.12 19.26
CA LYS A 135 -23.70 -17.02 19.87
C LYS A 135 -23.31 -17.30 21.33
N THR A 136 -24.11 -18.10 22.05
CA THR A 136 -23.88 -18.38 23.47
C THR A 136 -23.06 -19.66 23.70
N PRO A 137 -22.31 -19.76 24.82
CA PRO A 137 -21.59 -20.98 25.19
C PRO A 137 -22.50 -22.21 25.27
N GLU A 138 -23.68 -22.09 25.87
CA GLU A 138 -24.64 -23.19 26.04
C GLU A 138 -25.18 -23.65 24.68
N GLY A 139 -25.42 -22.69 23.76
CA GLY A 139 -25.85 -22.99 22.40
C GLY A 139 -24.78 -23.74 21.61
N ARG A 140 -23.49 -23.37 21.80
CA ARG A 140 -22.36 -24.09 21.19
C ARG A 140 -22.24 -25.50 21.75
N GLU A 141 -22.37 -25.67 23.07
CA GLU A 141 -22.30 -26.97 23.72
C GLU A 141 -23.44 -27.89 23.27
N ARG A 142 -24.67 -27.37 23.16
CA ARG A 142 -25.81 -28.14 22.64
C ARG A 142 -25.55 -28.67 21.23
N ILE A 143 -25.00 -27.84 20.35
CA ILE A 143 -24.62 -28.24 18.98
C ILE A 143 -23.49 -29.28 19.01
N ALA A 144 -22.49 -29.10 19.87
CA ALA A 144 -21.38 -30.03 20.03
C ALA A 144 -21.84 -31.41 20.51
N GLN A 145 -22.73 -31.46 21.49
CA GLN A 145 -23.35 -32.69 21.97
C GLN A 145 -24.17 -33.38 20.89
N ALA A 146 -24.98 -32.63 20.14
CA ALA A 146 -25.75 -33.17 19.01
C ALA A 146 -24.84 -33.78 17.93
N GLN A 147 -23.73 -33.11 17.60
CA GLN A 147 -22.71 -33.65 16.70
C GLN A 147 -22.10 -34.95 17.25
N ARG A 148 -21.67 -34.98 18.52
CA ARG A 148 -21.11 -36.19 19.17
C ARG A 148 -22.07 -37.37 19.06
N ARG A 149 -23.35 -37.16 19.37
CA ARG A 149 -24.41 -38.18 19.24
C ARG A 149 -24.56 -38.68 17.80
N ARG A 150 -24.60 -37.77 16.82
CA ARG A 150 -24.70 -38.12 15.39
C ARG A 150 -23.53 -38.99 14.93
N TRP A 151 -22.30 -38.65 15.29
CA TRP A 151 -21.10 -39.41 14.92
C TRP A 151 -20.98 -40.75 15.63
N ALA A 152 -21.44 -40.85 16.88
CA ALA A 152 -21.51 -42.13 17.58
C ALA A 152 -22.50 -43.08 16.88
N ALA A 153 -23.69 -42.59 16.53
CA ALA A 153 -24.68 -43.38 15.79
C ALA A 153 -24.17 -43.83 14.42
N TRP A 154 -23.52 -42.93 13.67
CA TRP A 154 -22.93 -43.27 12.37
C TRP A 154 -21.82 -44.33 12.49
N ARG A 155 -20.93 -44.22 13.48
CA ARG A 155 -19.88 -45.23 13.73
C ARG A 155 -20.50 -46.59 14.05
N LYS A 156 -21.45 -46.64 14.97
CA LYS A 156 -22.18 -47.87 15.29
C LYS A 156 -22.83 -48.50 14.05
N ALA A 157 -23.55 -47.71 13.26
CA ALA A 157 -24.18 -48.20 12.03
C ALA A 157 -23.16 -48.72 10.99
N LYS A 158 -21.98 -48.09 10.93
CA LYS A 158 -20.89 -48.56 10.06
C LYS A 158 -20.28 -49.86 10.58
N ASP A 159 -20.06 -49.97 11.89
CA ASP A 159 -19.52 -51.19 12.52
C ASP A 159 -20.51 -52.35 12.37
N ASP A 160 -21.81 -52.10 12.57
CA ASP A 160 -22.89 -53.07 12.36
C ASP A 160 -22.99 -53.50 10.89
N ALA A 161 -22.74 -52.61 9.93
CA ALA A 161 -22.74 -52.92 8.49
C ALA A 161 -21.46 -53.63 8.01
N ALA A 162 -20.40 -53.63 8.82
CA ALA A 162 -19.13 -54.32 8.53
C ALA A 162 -19.08 -55.74 9.11
N LYS A 163 -20.06 -56.11 9.94
CA LYS A 163 -20.22 -57.42 10.57
C LYS A 163 -21.19 -58.28 9.75
#